data_AF-X5X5F7-F1
#
_entry.id   AF-X5X5F7-F1
#
_cell.length_a   1.000
_cell.length_b   1.000
_cell.length_c   1.000
_cell.angle_alpha   90.00
_cell.angle_beta   90.00
_cell.angle_gamma   90.00
#
_symmetry.space_group_name_H-M   'P 1'
#
loop_
_entity.id
_entity.type
_entity.pdbx_description
1 polymer ?
#
loop_
_entity_poly.entity_id
_entity_poly.type
_entity_poly.pdbx_seq_one_letter_code
_entity_poly.pdbx_strand_id
1 'polypeptide(L)'
;MSQTHTLQPSSIRFPVQPRLVPAIKAARYLHLTLREFMELLPELQDQGFPKACPITGNYDMVAIDAWLDQRSGLAGSGSGAQSSIDIARARLATLG
;
A
#
# COMPACT_ATOMS: atom_id res chain seq x y z
N MET A 1 6.35 18.86 -48.84
CA MET A 1 5.54 17.73 -48.36
C MET A 1 6.08 17.31 -47.01
N SER A 2 5.50 17.82 -45.92
CA SER A 2 6.00 17.58 -44.56
C SER A 2 5.40 16.29 -44.02
N GLN A 3 6.23 15.28 -43.76
CA GLN A 3 5.77 14.03 -43.14
C GLN A 3 5.60 14.23 -41.64
N THR A 4 4.37 14.19 -41.17
CA THR A 4 4.02 14.10 -39.75
C THR A 4 4.18 12.65 -39.29
N HIS A 5 5.29 12.33 -38.62
CA HIS A 5 5.48 11.03 -37.98
C HIS A 5 4.71 11.01 -36.65
N THR A 6 3.50 10.46 -36.65
CA THR A 6 2.75 10.14 -35.43
C THR A 6 3.47 9.02 -34.69
N LEU A 7 4.17 9.35 -33.61
CA LEU A 7 4.78 8.36 -32.71
C LEU A 7 3.66 7.53 -32.08
N GLN A 8 3.48 6.29 -32.54
CA GLN A 8 2.62 5.35 -31.83
C GLN A 8 3.25 5.02 -30.48
N PRO A 9 2.52 5.17 -29.36
CA PRO A 9 3.03 4.75 -28.06
C PRO A 9 3.28 3.25 -28.10
N SER A 10 4.50 2.85 -27.76
CA SER A 10 4.86 1.44 -27.62
C SER A 10 3.97 0.80 -26.55
N SER A 11 3.25 -0.25 -26.93
CA SER A 11 2.42 -1.01 -26.00
C SER A 11 3.33 -1.65 -24.94
N ILE A 12 3.30 -1.11 -23.72
CA ILE A 12 4.01 -1.71 -22.59
C ILE A 12 3.30 -3.01 -22.22
N ARG A 13 3.95 -4.15 -22.50
CA ARG A 13 3.36 -5.48 -22.26
C ARG A 13 3.20 -5.83 -20.79
N PHE A 14 4.03 -5.25 -19.92
CA PHE A 14 4.04 -5.52 -18.49
C PHE A 14 4.13 -4.20 -17.73
N PRO A 15 2.99 -3.60 -17.32
CA PRO A 15 3.02 -2.38 -16.52
C PRO A 15 3.63 -2.70 -15.16
N VAL A 16 4.74 -2.03 -14.83
CA VAL A 16 5.30 -2.09 -13.48
C VAL A 16 4.42 -1.24 -12.58
N GLN A 17 3.98 -1.82 -11.47
CA GLN A 17 3.27 -1.11 -10.42
C GLN A 17 4.29 -0.66 -9.36
N PRO A 18 4.73 0.62 -9.38
CA PRO A 18 5.68 1.10 -8.37
C PRO A 18 5.03 1.13 -6.99
N ARG A 19 5.84 0.89 -5.95
CA ARG A 19 5.42 0.98 -4.54
C ARG A 19 5.11 2.41 -4.12
N LEU A 20 5.95 3.36 -4.52
CA LEU A 20 5.76 4.79 -4.26
C LEU A 20 4.92 5.39 -5.40
N VAL A 21 3.81 6.04 -5.06
CA VAL A 21 2.85 6.54 -6.03
C VAL A 21 2.48 8.01 -5.77
N PRO A 22 2.18 8.81 -6.81
CA PRO A 22 1.76 10.19 -6.63
C PRO A 22 0.38 10.27 -5.97
N ALA A 23 0.05 11.43 -5.40
CA ALA A 23 -1.18 11.66 -4.66
C ALA A 23 -2.47 11.25 -5.41
N ILE A 24 -2.57 11.51 -6.72
CA ILE A 24 -3.73 11.09 -7.53
C ILE A 24 -3.93 9.58 -7.55
N LYS A 25 -2.85 8.80 -7.54
CA LYS A 25 -2.91 7.34 -7.55
C LYS A 25 -3.21 6.80 -6.16
N ALA A 26 -2.68 7.43 -5.11
CA ALA A 26 -3.06 7.14 -3.72
C ALA A 26 -4.56 7.45 -3.47
N ALA A 27 -5.07 8.59 -3.95
CA ALA A 27 -6.48 8.95 -3.86
C ALA A 27 -7.38 7.90 -4.51
N ARG A 28 -7.06 7.50 -5.75
CA ARG A 28 -7.79 6.44 -6.45
C ARG A 28 -7.74 5.09 -5.74
N TYR A 29 -6.64 4.77 -5.07
CA TYR A 29 -6.51 3.56 -4.25
C TYR A 29 -7.56 3.53 -3.14
N LEU A 30 -7.82 4.69 -2.53
CA LEU A 30 -8.86 4.89 -1.51
C LEU A 30 -10.27 5.16 -2.08
N HIS A 31 -10.46 5.03 -3.41
CA HIS A 31 -11.70 5.37 -4.11
C HIS A 31 -12.15 6.84 -3.94
N LEU A 32 -11.19 7.75 -3.87
CA LEU A 32 -11.42 9.19 -3.83
C LEU A 32 -10.93 9.87 -5.12
N THR A 33 -11.56 10.99 -5.47
CA THR A 33 -10.94 11.95 -6.37
C THR A 33 -9.74 12.61 -5.68
N LEU A 34 -8.82 13.19 -6.46
CA LEU A 34 -7.67 13.92 -5.88
C LEU A 34 -8.13 15.07 -4.96
N ARG A 35 -9.21 15.76 -5.33
CA ARG A 35 -9.75 16.87 -4.54
C ARG A 35 -10.23 16.38 -3.18
N GLU A 36 -11.10 15.37 -3.16
CA GLU A 36 -11.62 14.78 -1.91
C GLU A 36 -10.48 14.24 -1.03
N PHE A 37 -9.48 13.61 -1.64
CA PHE A 37 -8.31 13.14 -0.90
C PHE A 37 -7.55 14.28 -0.23
N MET A 38 -7.33 15.42 -0.91
CA MET A 38 -6.64 16.57 -0.31
C MET A 38 -7.49 17.26 0.76
N GLU A 39 -8.81 17.33 0.58
CA GLU A 39 -9.74 17.88 1.57
C GLU A 39 -9.78 17.05 2.86
N LEU A 40 -9.74 15.72 2.73
CA LEU A 40 -9.75 14.78 3.86
C LEU A 40 -8.34 14.49 4.43
N LEU A 41 -7.27 14.88 3.73
CA LEU A 41 -5.90 14.51 4.10
C LEU A 41 -5.52 14.92 5.54
N PRO A 42 -5.87 16.11 6.05
CA PRO A 42 -5.57 16.47 7.44
C PRO A 42 -6.21 15.51 8.44
N GLU A 43 -7.51 15.23 8.28
CA GLU A 43 -8.23 14.28 9.15
C GLU A 43 -7.65 12.87 9.03
N LEU A 44 -7.35 12.41 7.81
CA LEU A 44 -6.70 11.12 7.60
C LEU A 44 -5.36 11.05 8.35
N GLN A 45 -4.54 12.10 8.27
CA GLN A 45 -3.24 12.16 8.97
C GLN A 45 -3.38 12.19 10.48
N ASP A 46 -4.41 12.86 11.01
CA ASP A 46 -4.73 12.85 12.44
C ASP A 46 -5.14 11.44 12.91
N GLN A 47 -5.77 10.66 12.03
CA GLN A 47 -6.06 9.23 12.23
C GLN A 47 -4.88 8.29 11.91
N GLY A 48 -3.66 8.82 11.71
CA GLY A 48 -2.45 8.04 11.51
C GLY A 48 -2.18 7.60 10.06
N PHE A 49 -2.88 8.15 9.07
CA PHE A 49 -2.59 7.90 7.66
C PHE A 49 -1.14 8.31 7.29
N PRO A 50 -0.41 7.52 6.48
CA PRO A 50 0.98 7.80 6.18
C PRO A 50 1.18 9.13 5.43
N LYS A 51 2.20 9.89 5.86
CA LYS A 51 2.63 11.11 5.18
C LYS A 51 3.31 10.78 3.85
N ALA A 52 3.16 11.67 2.87
CA ALA A 52 3.93 11.61 1.64
C ALA A 52 5.44 11.76 1.94
N CYS A 53 6.27 11.18 1.09
CA CYS A 53 7.70 11.42 1.08
C CYS A 53 7.96 12.93 0.86
N PRO A 54 8.71 13.62 1.74
CA PRO A 54 8.90 15.07 1.66
C PRO A 54 9.72 15.51 0.43
N ILE A 55 10.51 14.60 -0.16
CA ILE A 55 11.37 14.89 -1.31
C ILE A 55 10.61 14.69 -2.63
N THR A 56 9.79 13.64 -2.72
CA THR A 56 9.14 13.24 -3.99
C THR A 56 7.65 13.53 -4.04
N GLY A 57 7.01 13.79 -2.90
CA GLY A 57 5.55 13.93 -2.79
C GLY A 57 4.78 12.62 -2.99
N ASN A 58 5.47 11.47 -3.10
CA ASN A 58 4.85 10.17 -3.30
C ASN A 58 4.46 9.50 -1.99
N TYR A 59 3.39 8.72 -2.03
CA TYR A 59 2.90 7.89 -0.93
C TYR A 59 3.35 6.45 -1.09
N ASP A 60 3.63 5.79 0.03
CA ASP A 60 3.96 4.37 0.06
C ASP A 60 2.69 3.52 0.15
N MET A 61 2.39 2.76 -0.90
CA MET A 61 1.20 1.90 -0.92
C MET A 61 1.20 0.86 0.18
N VAL A 62 2.37 0.31 0.55
CA VAL A 62 2.45 -0.70 1.62
C VAL A 62 2.12 -0.08 2.98
N ALA A 63 2.49 1.18 3.20
CA ALA A 63 2.12 1.88 4.42
C ALA A 63 0.62 2.19 4.47
N ILE A 64 0.00 2.49 3.32
CA ILE A 64 -1.45 2.68 3.22
C ILE A 64 -2.17 1.37 3.56
N ASP A 65 -1.73 0.24 3.00
CA ASP A 65 -2.29 -1.09 3.31
C ASP A 65 -2.16 -1.42 4.80
N ALA A 66 -0.97 -1.22 5.38
CA ALA A 66 -0.76 -1.46 6.80
C ALA A 66 -1.69 -0.61 7.69
N TRP A 67 -1.93 0.65 7.31
CA TRP A 67 -2.89 1.51 8.00
C TRP A 67 -4.34 1.01 7.87
N LEU A 68 -4.74 0.55 6.68
CA LEU A 68 -6.06 -0.06 6.44
C LEU A 68 -6.24 -1.36 7.23
N ASP A 69 -5.21 -2.20 7.28
CA ASP A 69 -5.20 -3.45 8.05
C ASP A 69 -5.30 -3.17 9.55
N GLN A 70 -4.60 -2.16 10.05
CA GLN A 70 -4.72 -1.77 11.46
C GLN A 70 -6.12 -1.28 11.78
N ARG A 71 -6.68 -0.42 10.92
CA ARG A 71 -8.02 0.13 11.10
C ARG A 71 -9.14 -0.91 11.00
N SER A 72 -8.96 -1.93 10.18
CA SER A 72 -9.91 -3.05 10.04
C SER A 72 -9.72 -4.15 11.10
N GLY A 73 -8.69 -4.04 11.95
CA GLY A 73 -8.33 -5.09 12.92
C GLY A 73 -7.62 -6.30 12.29
N LEU A 74 -7.31 -6.25 11.00
CA LEU A 74 -6.61 -7.32 10.27
C LEU A 74 -5.11 -7.36 10.57
N ALA A 75 -4.51 -6.24 11.00
CA ALA A 75 -3.08 -6.16 11.34
C ALA A 75 -2.66 -7.13 12.46
N GLY A 76 -3.61 -7.63 13.26
CA GLY A 76 -3.39 -8.54 14.39
C GLY A 76 -4.00 -9.94 14.24
N SER A 77 -4.64 -10.26 13.11
CA SER A 77 -5.22 -11.61 12.90
C SER A 77 -4.15 -12.70 12.63
N GLY A 78 -2.87 -12.33 12.66
CA GLY A 78 -1.74 -13.24 12.88
C GLY A 78 -1.59 -13.70 14.34
N SER A 79 -2.59 -13.48 15.21
CA SER A 79 -2.69 -14.11 16.53
C SER A 79 -2.88 -15.62 16.37
N GLY A 80 -1.77 -16.31 16.08
CA GLY A 80 -1.76 -17.74 15.81
C GLY A 80 -0.53 -18.25 15.05
N ALA A 81 0.39 -17.38 14.60
CA ALA A 81 1.73 -17.86 14.26
C ALA A 81 2.45 -18.22 15.58
N GLN A 82 2.08 -19.36 16.16
CA GLN A 82 2.91 -20.02 17.16
C GLN A 82 4.32 -20.03 16.58
N SER A 83 5.28 -19.50 17.34
CA SER A 83 6.67 -19.58 16.91
C SER A 83 6.96 -21.04 16.58
N SER A 84 7.72 -21.31 15.53
CA SER A 84 8.10 -22.69 15.18
C SER A 84 8.72 -23.42 16.40
N ILE A 85 9.34 -22.66 17.30
CA ILE A 85 9.84 -23.11 18.61
C ILE A 85 8.71 -23.57 19.55
N ASP A 86 7.61 -22.83 19.64
CA ASP A 86 6.47 -23.16 20.49
C ASP A 86 5.78 -24.45 20.01
N ILE A 87 5.64 -24.59 18.68
CA ILE A 87 5.11 -25.81 18.05
C ILE A 87 6.02 -26.99 18.35
N ALA A 88 7.34 -26.83 18.17
CA ALA A 88 8.31 -27.89 18.42
C ALA A 88 8.30 -28.34 19.90
N ARG A 89 8.24 -27.38 20.83
CA ARG A 89 8.18 -27.67 22.27
C ARG A 89 6.89 -28.40 22.65
N ALA A 90 5.74 -27.96 22.13
CA ALA A 90 4.47 -28.63 22.37
C ALA A 90 4.47 -30.09 21.88
N ARG A 91 5.08 -30.35 20.71
CA ARG A 91 5.21 -31.71 20.15
C ARG A 91 6.13 -32.61 20.97
N LEU A 92 7.27 -32.11 21.45
CA LEU A 92 8.18 -32.86 22.31
C LEU A 92 7.51 -33.26 23.63
N ALA A 93 6.69 -32.37 24.22
CA ALA A 93 5.98 -32.65 25.47
C ALA A 93 4.93 -33.77 25.36
N THR A 94 4.48 -34.13 24.16
CA THR A 94 3.48 -35.20 23.95
C THR A 94 4.12 -36.59 23.74
N LEU A 95 5.46 -36.66 23.66
CA LEU A 95 6.21 -37.89 23.32
C LEU A 95 6.96 -38.50 24.50
N GLY A 96 6.83 -37.94 25.71
CA GLY A 96 7.37 -38.48 26.96
C GLY A 96 6.25 -38.86 27.92
#